data_AF-A0A0F9DC30-F1
#
_entry.id   AF-A0A0F9DC30-F1
#
_cell.length_a   1.000
_cell.length_b   1.000
_cell.length_c   1.000
_cell.angle_alpha   90.00
_cell.angle_beta   90.00
_cell.angle_gamma   90.00
#
_symmetry.space_group_name_H-M   'P 1'
#
loop_
_entity.id
_entity.type
_entity.pdbx_description
1 polymer ?
#
loop_
_entity_poly.entity_id
_entity_poly.type
_entity_poly.pdbx_seq_one_letter_code
_entity_poly.pdbx_strand_id
1 'polypeptide(L)'
;MGFDKDAFLTAKFEPRTDTVPVSSPELKKFFKDSEKPEWKVRGLSGVEIGKANDVADKNSKIRDILDGIAGHLSEDRIAAIKDLVAQDTPMKVARGLELLQLGAVDPEMDLEFALKVCAVAPGDYNTLVNKIERLSAMGHMPGKQ
;
A
#
# COMPACT_ATOMS: atom_id res chain seq x y z
N MET A 1 -3.91 -20.56 -33.77
CA MET A 1 -2.95 -21.01 -32.73
C MET A 1 -3.71 -21.11 -31.42
N GLY A 2 -3.64 -22.26 -30.74
CA GLY A 2 -4.29 -22.49 -29.46
C GLY A 2 -3.41 -22.06 -28.28
N PHE A 3 -4.00 -21.92 -27.11
CA PHE A 3 -3.27 -21.67 -25.87
C PHE A 3 -2.52 -22.92 -25.41
N ASP A 4 -1.21 -22.80 -25.19
CA ASP A 4 -0.39 -23.89 -24.65
C ASP A 4 -0.53 -23.97 -23.13
N LYS A 5 -1.42 -24.87 -22.69
CA LYS A 5 -1.75 -25.05 -21.27
C LYS A 5 -0.56 -25.61 -20.48
N ASP A 6 0.20 -26.53 -21.07
CA ASP A 6 1.27 -27.23 -20.35
C ASP A 6 2.48 -26.32 -20.16
N ALA A 7 2.81 -25.50 -21.18
CA ALA A 7 3.81 -24.45 -21.05
C ALA A 7 3.39 -23.40 -20.01
N PHE A 8 2.11 -23.01 -19.97
CA PHE A 8 1.62 -22.05 -18.98
C PHE A 8 1.71 -22.58 -17.55
N LEU A 9 1.33 -23.84 -17.32
CA LEU A 9 1.36 -24.45 -15.98
C LEU A 9 2.77 -24.67 -15.43
N THR A 10 3.76 -24.79 -16.31
CA THR A 10 5.17 -24.99 -15.92
C THR A 10 5.98 -23.69 -15.87
N ALA A 11 5.44 -22.60 -16.43
CA ALA A 11 6.08 -21.29 -16.37
C ALA A 11 6.08 -20.73 -14.94
N LYS A 12 7.21 -20.13 -14.56
CA LYS A 12 7.31 -19.35 -13.33
C LYS A 12 6.84 -17.94 -13.59
N PHE A 13 6.00 -17.41 -12.70
CA PHE A 13 5.49 -16.05 -12.80
C PHE A 13 5.90 -15.24 -11.57
N GLU A 14 6.37 -14.03 -11.80
CA GLU A 14 6.81 -13.10 -10.76
C GLU A 14 5.97 -11.81 -10.77
N PRO A 15 5.69 -11.22 -9.59
CA PRO A 15 5.01 -9.94 -9.51
C PRO A 15 5.76 -8.86 -10.29
N ARG A 16 5.01 -8.01 -10.99
CA ARG A 16 5.58 -6.78 -11.56
C ARG A 16 6.01 -5.87 -10.43
N THR A 17 7.18 -5.25 -10.56
CA THR A 17 7.67 -4.22 -9.63
C THR A 17 7.84 -2.90 -10.36
N ASP A 18 7.66 -1.80 -9.65
CA ASP A 18 7.88 -0.46 -10.20
C ASP A 18 8.35 0.49 -9.09
N THR A 19 8.96 1.61 -9.49
CA THR A 19 9.35 2.67 -8.56
C THR A 19 8.38 3.85 -8.63
N VAL A 20 8.18 4.51 -7.49
CA VAL A 20 7.30 5.66 -7.33
C VAL A 20 8.10 6.77 -6.66
N PRO A 21 8.35 7.91 -7.34
CA PRO A 21 9.03 9.03 -6.72
C PRO A 21 8.27 9.59 -5.52
N VAL A 22 9.00 9.88 -4.43
CA VAL A 22 8.45 10.55 -3.25
C VAL A 22 8.10 11.98 -3.64
N SER A 23 6.81 12.32 -3.59
CA SER A 23 6.31 13.63 -4.01
C SER A 23 6.30 14.62 -2.85
N SER A 24 5.92 14.19 -1.64
CA SER A 24 5.84 15.06 -0.47
C SER A 24 7.22 15.53 0.02
N PRO A 25 7.48 16.85 0.11
CA PRO A 25 8.73 17.39 0.64
C PRO A 25 9.06 16.92 2.05
N GLU A 26 8.03 16.70 2.88
CA GLU A 26 8.20 16.22 4.26
C GLU A 26 8.73 14.79 4.33
N LEU A 27 8.30 13.92 3.41
CA LEU A 27 8.77 12.54 3.36
C LEU A 27 10.18 12.42 2.81
N LYS A 28 10.59 13.30 1.89
CA LYS A 28 11.94 13.30 1.30
C LYS A 28 13.05 13.38 2.36
N LYS A 29 12.80 14.09 3.47
CA LYS A 29 13.75 14.26 4.58
C LYS A 29 14.08 12.93 5.30
N PHE A 30 13.22 11.93 5.18
CA PHE A 30 13.38 10.62 5.83
C PHE A 30 14.11 9.60 4.94
N PHE A 31 14.29 9.89 3.66
CA PHE A 31 15.12 9.10 2.75
C PHE A 31 16.57 9.62 2.83
N LYS A 32 17.38 8.98 3.68
CA LYS A 32 18.80 9.35 3.81
C LYS A 32 19.55 9.04 2.51
N ASP A 33 20.41 9.97 2.10
CA ASP A 33 21.40 9.80 1.02
C ASP A 33 20.82 9.47 -0.37
N SER A 34 19.54 9.78 -0.64
CA SER A 34 18.95 9.61 -1.97
C SER A 34 18.68 10.95 -2.65
N GLU A 35 19.42 11.23 -3.72
CA GLU A 35 19.22 12.40 -4.59
C GLU A 35 17.83 12.37 -5.27
N LYS A 36 17.26 11.15 -5.40
CA LYS A 36 15.92 10.87 -5.94
C LYS A 36 15.23 9.84 -5.05
N PRO A 37 14.56 10.27 -3.97
CA PRO A 37 13.89 9.36 -3.07
C PRO A 37 12.71 8.69 -3.79
N GLU A 38 12.70 7.36 -3.78
CA GLU A 38 11.73 6.52 -4.48
C GLU A 38 11.24 5.40 -3.57
N TRP A 39 9.96 5.06 -3.69
CA TRP A 39 9.37 3.85 -3.15
C TRP A 39 9.46 2.74 -4.18
N LYS A 40 9.68 1.51 -3.75
CA LYS A 40 9.51 0.33 -4.58
C LYS A 40 8.22 -0.39 -4.20
N VAL A 41 7.38 -0.67 -5.18
CA VAL A 41 6.13 -1.41 -5.00
C VAL A 41 6.01 -2.57 -5.98
N ARG A 42 5.15 -3.53 -5.67
CA ARG A 42 4.82 -4.67 -6.53
C ARG A 42 3.32 -4.81 -6.77
N GLY A 43 2.99 -5.51 -7.86
CA GLY A 43 1.65 -6.04 -8.08
C GLY A 43 1.33 -7.18 -7.10
N LEU A 44 0.04 -7.38 -6.88
CA LEU A 44 -0.52 -8.42 -6.04
C LEU A 44 -1.21 -9.49 -6.89
N SER A 45 -1.20 -10.71 -6.38
CA SER A 45 -1.98 -11.83 -6.91
C SER A 45 -3.47 -11.66 -6.61
N GLY A 46 -4.33 -12.42 -7.32
CA GLY A 46 -5.77 -12.42 -7.06
C GLY A 46 -6.14 -12.80 -5.62
N VAL A 47 -5.36 -13.68 -4.99
CA VAL A 47 -5.55 -14.07 -3.59
C VAL A 47 -5.26 -12.90 -2.64
N GLU A 48 -4.19 -12.15 -2.90
CA GLU A 48 -3.82 -10.97 -2.11
C GLU A 48 -4.82 -9.82 -2.29
N ILE A 49 -5.31 -9.61 -3.51
CA ILE A 49 -6.42 -8.66 -3.77
C ILE A 49 -7.70 -9.09 -3.05
N GLY A 50 -8.01 -10.39 -3.04
CA GLY A 50 -9.13 -10.93 -2.27
C GLY A 50 -9.01 -10.61 -0.78
N LYS A 51 -7.83 -10.84 -0.19
CA LYS A 51 -7.54 -10.49 1.21
C LYS A 51 -7.67 -8.99 1.48
N ALA A 52 -7.21 -8.15 0.55
CA ALA A 52 -7.35 -6.70 0.67
C ALA A 52 -8.78 -6.20 0.44
N ASN A 53 -9.69 -7.00 -0.11
CA ASN A 53 -11.11 -6.66 -0.24
C ASN A 53 -11.94 -7.16 0.95
N ASP A 54 -11.48 -8.20 1.64
CA ASP A 54 -12.15 -8.83 2.79
C ASP A 54 -11.87 -8.10 4.11
N VAL A 55 -11.97 -6.76 4.09
CA VAL A 55 -11.51 -5.88 5.20
C VAL A 55 -12.60 -5.63 6.25
N ALA A 56 -13.67 -6.43 6.25
CA ALA A 56 -14.82 -6.25 7.14
C ALA A 56 -14.42 -6.22 8.64
N ASP A 57 -13.36 -6.94 9.02
CA ASP A 57 -12.94 -7.08 10.42
C ASP A 57 -11.84 -6.09 10.90
N LYS A 58 -11.24 -5.29 10.01
CA LYS A 58 -10.07 -4.44 10.38
C LYS A 58 -10.43 -3.05 10.90
N ASN A 59 -11.69 -2.63 10.76
CA ASN A 59 -12.14 -1.32 11.25
C ASN A 59 -11.99 -1.16 12.78
N SER A 60 -12.03 -2.24 13.55
CA SER A 60 -11.78 -2.21 15.00
C SER A 60 -10.30 -1.98 15.32
N LYS A 61 -9.37 -2.68 14.64
CA LYS A 61 -7.93 -2.57 14.89
C LYS A 61 -7.33 -1.22 14.48
N ILE A 62 -7.89 -0.58 13.45
CA ILE A 62 -7.46 0.75 13.01
C ILE A 62 -7.73 1.79 14.12
N ARG A 63 -8.86 1.67 14.83
CA ARG A 63 -9.19 2.56 15.97
C ARG A 63 -8.17 2.43 17.10
N ASP A 64 -7.83 1.21 17.49
CA ASP A 64 -6.88 0.95 18.58
C ASP A 64 -5.47 1.48 18.27
N ILE A 65 -5.01 1.31 17.02
CA ILE A 65 -3.70 1.82 16.59
C ILE A 65 -3.73 3.34 16.49
N LEU A 66 -4.85 3.92 16.06
CA LEU A 66 -4.97 5.36 15.95
C LEU A 66 -4.77 6.05 17.29
N ASP A 67 -5.38 5.53 18.35
CA ASP A 67 -5.23 6.09 19.70
C ASP A 67 -3.78 5.99 20.20
N GLY A 68 -3.01 4.98 19.75
CA GLY A 68 -1.58 4.85 20.03
C GLY A 68 -0.72 5.90 19.29
N ILE A 69 -1.01 6.16 18.01
CA ILE A 69 -0.26 7.15 17.20
C ILE A 69 -0.62 8.59 17.60
N ALA A 70 -1.83 8.81 18.13
CA ALA A 70 -2.33 10.12 18.51
C ALA A 70 -1.40 10.86 19.49
N GLY A 71 -0.71 10.15 20.39
CA GLY A 71 0.26 10.75 21.32
C GLY A 71 1.47 11.43 20.65
N HIS A 72 1.72 11.14 19.37
CA HIS A 72 2.84 11.69 18.58
C HIS A 72 2.39 12.62 17.44
N LEU A 73 1.12 13.03 17.44
CA LEU A 73 0.52 13.90 16.43
C LEU A 73 -0.04 15.17 17.09
N SER A 74 -0.14 16.25 16.32
CA SER A 74 -0.81 17.47 16.78
C SER A 74 -2.31 17.23 16.93
N GLU A 75 -2.98 17.94 17.84
CA GLU A 75 -4.43 17.80 18.08
C GLU A 75 -5.26 17.90 16.79
N ASP A 76 -4.92 18.81 15.88
CA ASP A 76 -5.58 18.94 14.56
C ASP A 76 -5.42 17.69 13.68
N ARG A 77 -4.29 16.99 13.79
CA ARG A 77 -4.03 15.75 13.03
C ARG A 77 -4.69 14.56 13.71
N ILE A 78 -4.73 14.53 15.04
CA ILE A 78 -5.51 13.54 15.78
C ILE A 78 -6.99 13.69 15.40
N ALA A 79 -7.52 14.91 15.36
CA ALA A 79 -8.88 15.19 14.95
C ALA A 79 -9.14 14.77 13.50
N ALA A 80 -8.25 15.10 12.55
CA ALA A 80 -8.39 14.71 11.14
C ALA A 80 -8.40 13.18 10.94
N ILE A 81 -7.58 12.45 11.70
CA ILE A 81 -7.56 10.99 11.59
C ILE A 81 -8.73 10.36 12.38
N LYS A 82 -9.12 10.94 13.52
CA LYS A 82 -10.33 10.53 14.25
C LYS A 82 -11.58 10.75 13.41
N ASP A 83 -11.67 11.83 12.62
CA ASP A 83 -12.76 12.06 11.68
C ASP A 83 -12.75 11.03 10.54
N LEU A 84 -11.56 10.67 10.02
CA LEU A 84 -11.37 9.57 9.06
C LEU A 84 -11.83 8.20 9.59
N VAL A 85 -11.81 8.01 10.91
CA VAL A 85 -12.11 6.72 11.58
C VAL A 85 -13.51 6.69 12.23
N ALA A 86 -14.04 7.84 12.62
CA ALA A 86 -15.36 8.04 13.20
C ALA A 86 -16.47 8.04 12.13
N GLN A 87 -16.19 8.57 10.93
CA GLN A 87 -17.02 8.31 9.76
C GLN A 87 -16.56 7.01 9.12
N ASP A 88 -17.12 5.89 9.61
CA ASP A 88 -17.11 4.57 8.96
C ASP A 88 -15.95 4.41 7.96
N THR A 89 -14.72 4.26 8.48
CA THR A 89 -13.45 4.36 7.70
C THR A 89 -13.74 3.89 6.28
N PRO A 90 -13.83 4.81 5.29
CA PRO A 90 -14.43 4.45 4.02
C PRO A 90 -13.69 3.21 3.55
N MET A 91 -14.37 2.10 3.32
CA MET A 91 -13.80 0.76 3.09
C MET A 91 -12.57 0.77 2.17
N LYS A 92 -12.51 1.78 1.29
CA LYS A 92 -11.37 2.21 0.47
C LYS A 92 -10.05 2.49 1.22
N VAL A 93 -10.04 3.14 2.38
CA VAL A 93 -8.84 3.43 3.19
C VAL A 93 -8.33 2.17 3.86
N ALA A 94 -9.20 1.41 4.53
CA ALA A 94 -8.81 0.14 5.16
C ALA A 94 -8.22 -0.82 4.12
N ARG A 95 -8.87 -0.94 2.95
CA ARG A 95 -8.32 -1.66 1.80
C ARG A 95 -6.99 -1.10 1.30
N GLY A 96 -6.85 0.21 1.19
CA GLY A 96 -5.60 0.81 0.71
C GLY A 96 -4.42 0.57 1.65
N LEU A 97 -4.64 0.56 2.97
CA LEU A 97 -3.63 0.18 3.96
C LEU A 97 -3.17 -1.27 3.78
N GLU A 98 -4.11 -2.18 3.51
CA GLU A 98 -3.79 -3.59 3.21
C GLU A 98 -3.01 -3.75 1.91
N LEU A 99 -3.40 -3.00 0.87
CA LEU A 99 -2.66 -2.99 -0.38
C LEU A 99 -1.23 -2.52 -0.18
N LEU A 100 -0.99 -1.51 0.65
CA LEU A 100 0.37 -1.04 0.97
C LEU A 100 1.18 -2.07 1.74
N GLN A 101 0.63 -2.71 2.77
CA GLN A 101 1.36 -3.75 3.50
C GLN A 101 1.78 -4.92 2.61
N LEU A 102 0.91 -5.32 1.70
CA LEU A 102 1.20 -6.44 0.80
C LEU A 102 2.11 -6.02 -0.36
N GLY A 103 1.95 -4.78 -0.85
CA GLY A 103 2.54 -4.32 -2.10
C GLY A 103 3.78 -3.43 -1.96
N ALA A 104 4.07 -2.87 -0.79
CA ALA A 104 5.31 -2.13 -0.56
C ALA A 104 6.50 -3.09 -0.40
N VAL A 105 7.58 -2.81 -1.13
CA VAL A 105 8.77 -3.66 -1.17
C VAL A 105 9.97 -2.95 -0.54
N ASP A 106 10.13 -1.65 -0.81
CA ASP A 106 11.24 -0.89 -0.25
C ASP A 106 10.86 0.59 -0.07
N PRO A 107 10.84 1.09 1.18
CA PRO A 107 10.83 0.29 2.41
C PRO A 107 9.57 -0.60 2.49
N GLU A 108 9.69 -1.75 3.16
CA GLU A 108 8.52 -2.53 3.58
C GLU A 108 7.66 -1.71 4.55
N MET A 109 6.33 -1.85 4.44
CA MET A 109 5.38 -1.10 5.26
C MET A 109 4.58 -2.03 6.17
N ASP A 110 4.62 -1.76 7.47
CA ASP A 110 3.64 -2.30 8.41
C ASP A 110 2.41 -1.38 8.52
N LEU A 111 1.43 -1.78 9.34
CA LEU A 111 0.19 -1.02 9.51
C LEU A 111 0.44 0.37 10.09
N GLU A 112 1.31 0.47 11.08
CA GLU A 112 1.60 1.71 11.79
C GLU A 112 2.26 2.73 10.83
N PHE A 113 3.24 2.28 10.05
CA PHE A 113 3.91 3.12 9.06
C PHE A 113 2.95 3.52 7.93
N ALA A 114 2.16 2.59 7.40
CA ALA A 114 1.17 2.90 6.37
C ALA A 114 0.12 3.90 6.85
N LEU A 115 -0.36 3.77 8.09
CA LEU A 115 -1.27 4.72 8.73
C LEU A 115 -0.61 6.09 8.89
N LYS A 116 0.67 6.13 9.30
CA LYS A 116 1.40 7.39 9.41
C LYS A 116 1.53 8.07 8.05
N VAL A 117 1.88 7.35 6.99
CA VAL A 117 1.96 7.87 5.61
C VAL A 117 0.60 8.37 5.14
N CYS A 118 -0.47 7.61 5.38
CA CYS A 118 -1.85 8.03 5.06
C CYS A 118 -2.22 9.35 5.77
N ALA A 119 -1.82 9.51 7.04
CA ALA A 119 -2.12 10.68 7.84
C ALA A 119 -1.29 11.93 7.48
N VAL A 120 0.01 11.76 7.20
CA VAL A 120 0.93 12.90 6.99
C VAL A 120 1.17 13.25 5.52
N ALA A 121 0.97 12.28 4.62
CA ALA A 121 1.26 12.40 3.19
C ALA A 121 0.20 11.65 2.35
N PRO A 122 -1.08 12.07 2.39
CA PRO A 122 -2.17 11.40 1.70
C PRO A 122 -1.98 11.35 0.16
N GLY A 123 -1.23 12.30 -0.43
CA GLY A 123 -0.91 12.29 -1.86
C GLY A 123 0.00 11.13 -2.27
N ASP A 124 1.08 10.89 -1.53
CA ASP A 124 1.97 9.74 -1.73
C ASP A 124 1.23 8.43 -1.44
N TYR A 125 0.45 8.37 -0.35
CA TYR A 125 -0.40 7.22 -0.02
C TYR A 125 -1.28 6.80 -1.20
N ASN A 126 -2.05 7.73 -1.78
CA ASN A 126 -2.93 7.42 -2.90
C ASN A 126 -2.14 7.02 -4.16
N THR A 127 -0.99 7.64 -4.39
CA THR A 127 -0.13 7.32 -5.54
C THR A 127 0.40 5.89 -5.46
N LEU A 128 0.86 5.47 -4.28
CA LEU A 128 1.35 4.12 -4.03
C LEU A 128 0.24 3.08 -4.18
N VAL A 129 -0.92 3.31 -3.56
CA VAL A 129 -2.09 2.41 -3.68
C VAL A 129 -2.49 2.24 -5.15
N ASN A 130 -2.64 3.34 -5.89
CA ASN A 130 -3.02 3.29 -7.31
C ASN A 130 -1.96 2.58 -8.17
N LYS A 131 -0.67 2.74 -7.85
CA LYS A 131 0.41 2.03 -8.56
C LYS A 131 0.31 0.52 -8.31
N ILE A 132 0.11 0.10 -7.06
CA ILE A 132 -0.04 -1.32 -6.70
C ILE A 132 -1.25 -1.93 -7.43
N GLU A 133 -2.39 -1.24 -7.44
CA GLU A 133 -3.58 -1.69 -8.18
C GLU A 133 -3.31 -1.86 -9.67
N ARG A 134 -2.64 -0.86 -10.28
CA ARG A 134 -2.30 -0.90 -11.70
C ARG A 134 -1.37 -2.07 -12.03
N LEU A 135 -0.34 -2.32 -11.21
CA LEU A 135 0.56 -3.44 -11.40
C LEU A 135 -0.17 -4.79 -11.22
N SER A 136 -1.08 -4.87 -10.26
CA SER A 136 -1.91 -6.05 -10.00
C SER A 136 -2.83 -6.35 -11.20
N ALA A 137 -3.46 -5.32 -11.77
CA ALA A 137 -4.33 -5.46 -12.95
C ALA A 137 -3.59 -5.94 -14.20
N MET A 138 -2.28 -5.71 -14.30
CA MET A 138 -1.44 -6.19 -15.42
C MET A 138 -1.00 -7.66 -15.27
N GLY A 139 -1.32 -8.30 -14.13
CA GLY A 139 -0.90 -9.65 -13.81
C GLY A 139 0.62 -9.79 -13.65
N HIS A 140 1.03 -11.00 -13.30
CA HIS A 140 2.45 -11.33 -13.15
C HIS A 140 3.13 -11.50 -14.52
N MET A 141 4.45 -11.26 -14.54
CA MET A 141 5.27 -11.53 -15.72
C MET A 141 5.84 -12.93 -15.63
N PRO A 142 5.97 -13.67 -16.75
CA PRO A 142 6.81 -14.86 -16.76
C PRO A 142 8.23 -14.43 -16.37
N GLY A 143 8.79 -15.09 -15.35
CA GLY A 143 10.16 -14.84 -14.90
C GLY A 143 11.14 -15.07 -16.05
N LYS A 144 12.31 -14.42 -16.01
CA LYS A 144 13.37 -14.69 -17.01
C LYS A 144 13.68 -16.19 -16.98
N GLN A 145 13.43 -16.88 -18.10
CA GLN A 145 13.93 -18.23 -18.36
C GLN A 145 15.45 -18.23 -18.49
#